data_AF-A0AA39JGY8-F1
#
_entry.id   AF-A0AA39JGY8-F1
#
_cell.length_a   1.000
_cell.length_b   1.000
_cell.length_c   1.000
_cell.angle_alpha   90.00
_cell.angle_beta   90.00
_cell.angle_gamma   90.00
#
_symmetry.space_group_name_H-M   'P 1'
#
loop_
_entity.id
_entity.type
_entity.pdbx_description
1 polymer ?
#
loop_
_entity_poly.entity_id
_entity_poly.type
_entity_poly.pdbx_seq_one_letter_code
_entity_poly.pdbx_strand_id
1 'polypeptide(L)'
;MSGNAGANSQWCTVCNCPLQERNTCYHLWTKRNVGEMRKYAYTWQDATTTKEREEIFNIHRVRWSELWRLPYWDLTHMLVIDSMHCILLGLVCYHCRYVLGIDAKKAEFQSRPPPAFLHDWVLPHKDVPEPYCVLLDHECKQVTAIHKLLMTPLKGEGSITEAQLSKQLLSKNAQPLKFVGYTLGTLKYTIHVHEKAKEVVAKAKSQLVALLVEWVTIFFFVASFIQADHDLFSQRKKKDLSANHDSTIINLVSLCHIQTVIKETTTPSWINSVPANYGEASAGSLKADEWRILSTVYLPIALVTLWGDNNRQDPGENSRSLQVLNHTMALFQAVGVVCRYSMNSQRAETYCKLIKEWVDGLLDIHPHTWLHHT
;
A
#
# COMPACT_ATOMS: atom_id res chain seq x y z
N MET A 1 16.11 -25.93 -17.52
CA MET A 1 14.69 -25.71 -17.14
C MET A 1 13.93 -27.02 -17.25
N SER A 2 13.05 -27.33 -16.28
CA SER A 2 12.35 -28.62 -16.11
C SER A 2 11.33 -28.98 -17.18
N GLY A 3 11.00 -28.05 -18.08
CA GLY A 3 10.06 -28.30 -19.19
C GLY A 3 8.58 -28.16 -18.82
N ASN A 4 8.23 -27.49 -17.73
CA ASN A 4 6.83 -27.23 -17.34
C ASN A 4 6.70 -25.76 -16.88
N ALA A 5 5.52 -25.16 -17.01
CA ALA A 5 5.26 -23.82 -16.47
C ALA A 5 3.81 -23.67 -15.98
N GLY A 6 3.59 -22.79 -15.01
CA GLY A 6 2.26 -22.34 -14.62
C GLY A 6 1.69 -21.32 -15.62
N ALA A 7 0.37 -21.34 -15.83
CA ALA A 7 -0.38 -20.39 -16.66
C ALA A 7 -1.78 -20.13 -16.08
N ASN A 8 -2.55 -19.22 -16.70
CA ASN A 8 -3.86 -18.73 -16.22
C ASN A 8 -4.92 -19.82 -15.95
N SER A 9 -4.79 -21.04 -16.51
CA SER A 9 -5.73 -22.14 -16.24
C SER A 9 -5.20 -23.16 -15.21
N GLN A 10 -3.89 -23.29 -15.06
CA GLN A 10 -3.23 -24.29 -14.20
C GLN A 10 -1.90 -23.72 -13.71
N TRP A 11 -1.82 -23.37 -12.43
CA TRP A 11 -0.71 -22.60 -11.86
C TRP A 11 0.35 -23.47 -11.17
N CYS A 12 -0.03 -24.66 -10.70
CA CYS A 12 0.90 -25.59 -10.07
C CYS A 12 1.51 -26.55 -11.10
N THR A 13 2.83 -26.72 -11.05
CA THR A 13 3.53 -27.68 -11.93
C THR A 13 3.45 -29.13 -11.43
N VAL A 14 2.99 -29.36 -10.20
CA VAL A 14 2.90 -30.67 -9.53
C VAL A 14 1.47 -31.20 -9.47
N CYS A 15 0.49 -30.33 -9.25
CA CYS A 15 -0.91 -30.69 -9.00
C CYS A 15 -1.83 -30.30 -10.14
N ASN A 16 -2.98 -30.97 -10.25
CA ASN A 16 -4.03 -30.64 -11.21
C ASN A 16 -4.94 -29.47 -10.78
N CYS A 17 -4.62 -28.77 -9.69
CA CYS A 17 -5.47 -27.73 -9.13
C CYS A 17 -5.71 -26.58 -10.13
N PRO A 18 -6.97 -26.28 -10.51
CA PRO A 18 -7.28 -25.15 -11.37
C PRO A 18 -7.05 -23.83 -10.62
N LEU A 19 -6.74 -22.75 -11.35
CA LEU A 19 -6.51 -21.41 -10.76
C LEU A 19 -7.74 -20.84 -10.04
N GLN A 20 -8.94 -21.25 -10.45
CA GLN A 20 -10.21 -20.72 -9.93
C GLN A 20 -10.54 -21.24 -8.52
N GLU A 21 -10.07 -22.44 -8.18
CA GLU A 21 -10.20 -23.02 -6.86
C GLU A 21 -8.97 -22.63 -6.04
N ARG A 22 -9.03 -21.49 -5.33
CA ARG A 22 -8.01 -21.04 -4.35
C ARG A 22 -8.03 -21.90 -3.09
N ASN A 23 -8.15 -23.21 -3.26
CA ASN A 23 -8.30 -24.15 -2.18
C ASN A 23 -6.93 -24.42 -1.56
N THR A 24 -6.67 -23.92 -0.36
CA THR A 24 -5.42 -24.14 0.39
C THR A 24 -5.35 -25.52 1.03
N CYS A 25 -6.42 -26.32 0.97
CA CYS A 25 -6.46 -27.68 1.49
C CYS A 25 -5.75 -28.66 0.55
N TYR A 26 -4.42 -28.68 0.63
CA TYR A 26 -3.56 -29.49 -0.22
C TYR A 26 -3.80 -31.01 -0.13
N HIS A 27 -4.47 -31.48 0.92
CA HIS A 27 -4.88 -32.88 1.08
C HIS A 27 -5.87 -33.36 0.01
N LEU A 28 -6.62 -32.44 -0.60
CA LEU A 28 -7.59 -32.75 -1.66
C LEU A 28 -6.98 -32.64 -3.06
N TRP A 29 -5.73 -32.17 -3.17
CA TRP A 29 -5.10 -31.95 -4.46
C TRP A 29 -4.66 -33.26 -5.08
N THR A 30 -5.01 -33.46 -6.36
CA THR A 30 -4.53 -34.59 -7.14
C THR A 30 -3.23 -34.23 -7.85
N LYS A 31 -2.22 -35.11 -7.73
CA LYS A 31 -0.96 -34.96 -8.48
C LYS A 31 -1.20 -35.17 -9.97
N ARG A 32 -0.40 -34.49 -10.79
CA ARG A 32 -0.36 -34.72 -12.23
C ARG A 32 0.14 -36.13 -12.53
N ASN A 33 -0.30 -36.71 -13.64
CA ASN A 33 0.20 -38.02 -14.07
C ASN A 33 1.54 -37.85 -14.82
N VAL A 34 2.64 -38.35 -14.26
CA VAL A 34 3.97 -38.25 -14.87
C VAL A 34 4.08 -38.95 -16.23
N GLY A 35 3.34 -40.05 -16.43
CA GLY A 35 3.31 -40.78 -17.69
C GLY A 35 2.66 -39.97 -18.81
N GLU A 36 1.54 -39.32 -18.52
CA GLU A 36 0.91 -38.37 -19.45
C GLU A 36 1.81 -37.18 -19.73
N MET A 37 2.42 -36.59 -18.69
CA MET A 37 3.36 -35.48 -18.87
C MET A 37 4.52 -35.87 -19.77
N ARG A 38 5.09 -37.06 -19.59
CA ARG A 38 6.17 -37.58 -20.44
C ARG A 38 5.71 -37.77 -21.87
N LYS A 39 4.53 -38.38 -22.08
CA LYS A 39 3.93 -38.55 -23.41
C LYS A 39 3.83 -37.21 -24.13
N TYR A 40 3.26 -36.19 -23.50
CA TYR A 40 3.10 -34.87 -24.10
C TYR A 40 4.42 -34.12 -24.29
N ALA A 41 5.43 -34.36 -23.44
CA ALA A 41 6.77 -33.82 -23.66
C ALA A 41 7.40 -34.36 -24.96
N TYR A 42 7.25 -35.66 -25.25
CA TYR A 42 7.71 -36.26 -26.50
C TYR A 42 6.88 -35.78 -27.70
N THR A 43 5.55 -35.70 -27.56
CA THR A 43 4.72 -35.11 -28.63
C THR A 43 5.13 -33.67 -28.95
N TRP A 44 5.49 -32.88 -27.94
CA TRP A 44 6.04 -31.54 -28.14
C TRP A 44 7.40 -31.55 -28.86
N GLN A 45 8.27 -32.52 -28.55
CA GLN A 45 9.58 -32.69 -29.20
C GLN A 45 9.40 -33.02 -30.69
N ASP A 46 8.55 -33.99 -30.97
CA ASP A 46 8.30 -34.57 -32.30
C ASP A 46 7.45 -33.65 -33.20
N ALA A 47 6.72 -32.69 -32.60
CA ALA A 47 5.98 -31.68 -33.32
C ALA A 47 6.88 -30.91 -34.29
N THR A 48 6.40 -30.78 -35.54
CA THR A 48 7.18 -30.25 -36.66
C THR A 48 7.13 -28.74 -36.76
N THR A 49 6.10 -28.12 -36.16
CA THR A 49 5.87 -26.68 -36.23
C THR A 49 5.86 -26.04 -34.85
N THR A 50 6.30 -24.78 -34.78
CA THR A 50 6.23 -23.98 -33.53
C THR A 50 4.78 -23.80 -33.05
N LYS A 51 3.82 -23.68 -33.98
CA LYS A 51 2.40 -23.55 -33.65
C LYS A 51 1.86 -24.78 -32.94
N GLU A 52 2.18 -25.97 -33.43
CA GLU A 52 1.79 -27.23 -32.79
C GLU A 52 2.43 -27.38 -31.40
N ARG A 53 3.71 -26.99 -31.26
CA ARG A 53 4.39 -26.94 -29.96
C ARG A 53 3.71 -26.00 -28.97
N GLU A 54 3.29 -24.82 -29.41
CA GLU A 54 2.55 -23.87 -28.59
C GLU A 54 1.18 -24.41 -28.20
N GLU A 55 0.47 -25.09 -29.10
CA GLU A 55 -0.82 -25.70 -28.81
C GLU A 55 -0.71 -26.83 -27.77
N ILE A 56 0.26 -27.73 -27.94
CA ILE A 56 0.56 -28.80 -26.96
C ILE A 56 0.91 -28.19 -25.61
N PHE A 57 1.77 -27.19 -25.59
CA PHE A 57 2.13 -26.48 -24.35
C PHE A 57 0.92 -25.76 -23.77
N ASN A 58 0.01 -25.23 -24.59
CA ASN A 58 -1.17 -24.53 -24.11
C ASN A 58 -2.21 -25.45 -23.48
N ILE A 59 -2.35 -26.66 -23.99
CA ILE A 59 -3.29 -27.66 -23.46
C ILE A 59 -2.68 -28.40 -22.27
N HIS A 60 -1.45 -28.91 -22.42
CA HIS A 60 -0.85 -29.83 -21.46
C HIS A 60 0.16 -29.17 -20.52
N ARG A 61 0.58 -27.92 -20.77
CA ARG A 61 1.57 -27.16 -19.97
C ARG A 61 2.98 -27.75 -19.91
N VAL A 62 3.23 -28.83 -20.64
CA VAL A 62 4.54 -29.49 -20.71
C VAL A 62 5.21 -29.18 -22.06
N ARG A 63 6.53 -28.99 -22.00
CA ARG A 63 7.44 -28.86 -23.15
C ARG A 63 8.61 -29.83 -22.97
N TRP A 64 9.31 -30.12 -24.07
CA TRP A 64 10.50 -30.96 -24.01
C TRP A 64 11.62 -30.33 -23.15
N SER A 65 12.37 -31.21 -22.50
CA SER A 65 13.59 -30.93 -21.75
C SER A 65 14.39 -32.23 -21.74
N GLU A 66 15.72 -32.12 -21.79
CA GLU A 66 16.61 -33.28 -21.76
C GLU A 66 16.43 -34.16 -20.51
N LEU A 67 15.88 -33.60 -19.43
CA LEU A 67 15.56 -34.34 -18.22
C LEU A 67 14.51 -35.44 -18.44
N TRP A 68 13.62 -35.30 -19.44
CA TRP A 68 12.65 -36.34 -19.77
C TRP A 68 13.26 -37.62 -20.32
N ARG A 69 14.53 -37.60 -20.78
CA ARG A 69 15.26 -38.82 -21.16
C ARG A 69 15.57 -39.72 -19.96
N LEU A 70 15.66 -39.15 -18.76
CA LEU A 70 16.01 -39.89 -17.56
C LEU A 70 14.80 -40.75 -17.14
N PRO A 71 14.94 -42.09 -17.04
CA PRO A 71 13.81 -42.98 -16.71
C PRO A 71 13.21 -42.67 -15.33
N TYR A 72 14.04 -42.24 -14.39
CA TYR A 72 13.64 -41.91 -13.02
C TYR A 72 13.09 -40.49 -12.87
N TRP A 73 13.19 -39.62 -13.89
CA TRP A 73 12.76 -38.25 -13.74
C TRP A 73 11.25 -38.14 -13.56
N ASP A 74 10.87 -37.61 -12.40
CA ASP A 74 9.48 -37.36 -12.03
C ASP A 74 9.32 -35.97 -11.43
N LEU A 75 8.80 -35.04 -12.23
CA LEU A 75 8.56 -33.65 -11.83
C LEU A 75 7.58 -33.51 -10.66
N THR A 76 6.69 -34.47 -10.46
CA THR A 76 5.69 -34.42 -9.39
C THR A 76 6.29 -34.70 -8.01
N HIS A 77 7.52 -35.21 -7.97
CA HIS A 77 8.27 -35.51 -6.75
C HIS A 77 9.61 -34.78 -6.68
N MET A 78 10.19 -34.40 -7.81
CA MET A 78 11.56 -33.86 -7.91
C MET A 78 11.59 -32.35 -8.19
N LEU A 79 10.47 -31.64 -7.96
CA LEU A 79 10.45 -30.18 -8.04
C LEU A 79 11.21 -29.58 -6.85
N VAL A 80 12.28 -28.84 -7.14
CA VAL A 80 12.97 -28.04 -6.15
C VAL A 80 12.24 -26.71 -6.00
N ILE A 81 11.64 -26.48 -4.83
CA ILE A 81 11.11 -25.17 -4.46
C ILE A 81 12.28 -24.33 -3.96
N ASP A 82 12.57 -23.24 -4.66
CA ASP A 82 13.62 -22.32 -4.24
C ASP A 82 13.09 -21.38 -3.14
N SER A 83 13.49 -21.65 -1.90
CA SER A 83 13.13 -20.82 -0.75
C SER A 83 13.52 -19.35 -0.92
N MET A 84 14.61 -19.07 -1.66
CA MET A 84 15.11 -17.72 -1.86
C MET A 84 14.12 -16.87 -2.67
N HIS A 85 13.65 -17.39 -3.80
CA HIS A 85 12.72 -16.67 -4.67
C HIS A 85 11.28 -16.80 -4.19
N CYS A 86 10.85 -17.98 -3.78
CA CYS A 86 9.45 -18.21 -3.41
C CYS A 86 9.12 -17.60 -2.04
N ILE A 87 9.98 -17.77 -1.04
CA ILE A 87 9.67 -17.39 0.34
C ILE A 87 10.24 -16.01 0.66
N LEU A 88 11.53 -15.78 0.43
CA LEU A 88 12.16 -14.52 0.83
C LEU A 88 11.78 -13.36 -0.11
N LEU A 89 12.05 -13.50 -1.41
CA LEU A 89 11.71 -12.48 -2.41
C LEU A 89 10.22 -12.47 -2.79
N GLY A 90 9.53 -13.58 -2.56
CA GLY A 90 8.09 -13.73 -2.79
C GLY A 90 7.28 -13.34 -1.54
N LEU A 91 7.06 -14.31 -0.64
CA LEU A 91 6.13 -14.15 0.48
C LEU A 91 6.54 -13.07 1.49
N VAL A 92 7.80 -13.05 1.95
CA VAL A 92 8.26 -12.09 2.97
C VAL A 92 8.25 -10.67 2.41
N CYS A 93 8.80 -10.49 1.21
CA CYS A 93 8.74 -9.22 0.50
C CYS A 93 7.28 -8.74 0.34
N TYR A 94 6.39 -9.63 -0.10
CA TYR A 94 4.97 -9.33 -0.27
C TYR A 94 4.32 -8.92 1.06
N HIS A 95 4.55 -9.69 2.12
CA HIS A 95 3.99 -9.45 3.43
C HIS A 95 4.43 -8.09 3.98
N CYS A 96 5.73 -7.81 3.96
CA CYS A 96 6.25 -6.57 4.53
C CYS A 96 5.81 -5.33 3.72
N ARG A 97 5.84 -5.42 2.38
CA ARG A 97 5.55 -4.27 1.51
C ARG A 97 4.07 -4.00 1.29
N TYR A 98 3.24 -5.04 1.19
CA TYR A 98 1.83 -4.87 0.80
C TYR A 98 0.86 -5.25 1.91
N VAL A 99 1.14 -6.32 2.67
CA VAL A 99 0.25 -6.73 3.77
C VAL A 99 0.39 -5.78 4.96
N LEU A 100 1.62 -5.58 5.45
CA LEU A 100 1.93 -4.62 6.51
C LEU A 100 2.07 -3.18 6.00
N GLY A 101 2.34 -3.01 4.70
CA GLY A 101 2.51 -1.70 4.06
C GLY A 101 3.63 -0.86 4.65
N ILE A 102 4.78 -1.47 4.94
CA ILE A 102 5.98 -0.77 5.42
C ILE A 102 6.57 0.04 4.25
N ASP A 103 6.02 1.24 4.04
CA ASP A 103 6.42 2.19 3.01
C ASP A 103 6.29 3.62 3.56
N ALA A 104 7.38 4.39 3.48
CA ALA A 104 7.46 5.74 4.03
C ALA A 104 6.48 6.71 3.36
N LYS A 105 6.29 6.62 2.03
CA LYS A 105 5.35 7.49 1.32
C LYS A 105 3.91 7.19 1.70
N LYS A 106 3.58 5.90 1.86
CA LYS A 106 2.25 5.46 2.31
C LYS A 106 2.00 5.92 3.76
N ALA A 107 2.97 5.72 4.64
CA ALA A 107 2.90 6.16 6.04
C ALA A 107 2.74 7.68 6.15
N GLU A 108 3.52 8.46 5.38
CA GLU A 108 3.38 9.91 5.30
C GLU A 108 2.01 10.33 4.78
N PHE A 109 1.50 9.70 3.72
CA PHE A 109 0.19 10.01 3.16
C PHE A 109 -0.93 9.77 4.17
N GLN A 110 -0.90 8.63 4.88
CA GLN A 110 -1.88 8.28 5.91
C GLN A 110 -1.79 9.20 7.15
N SER A 111 -0.60 9.74 7.45
CA SER A 111 -0.41 10.70 8.55
C SER A 111 -0.92 12.12 8.23
N ARG A 112 -1.25 12.42 6.96
CA ARG A 112 -1.78 13.74 6.62
C ARG A 112 -3.17 13.88 7.22
N PRO A 113 -3.45 14.98 7.92
CA PRO A 113 -4.76 15.19 8.47
C PRO A 113 -5.79 15.28 7.33
N PRO A 114 -7.01 14.77 7.53
CA PRO A 114 -8.07 14.89 6.53
C PRO A 114 -8.33 16.38 6.23
N PRO A 115 -8.80 16.70 5.01
CA PRO A 115 -9.14 18.08 4.69
C PRO A 115 -10.19 18.60 5.68
N ALA A 116 -10.04 19.86 6.08
CA ALA A 116 -10.91 20.53 7.05
C ALA A 116 -12.38 20.50 6.60
N PHE A 117 -12.60 20.59 5.30
CA PHE A 117 -13.90 20.51 4.64
C PHE A 117 -13.71 20.11 3.17
N LEU A 118 -14.78 19.64 2.55
CA LEU A 118 -14.85 19.41 1.11
C LEU A 118 -15.54 20.60 0.45
N HIS A 119 -14.95 21.11 -0.63
CA HIS A 119 -15.52 22.19 -1.44
C HIS A 119 -15.39 21.84 -2.91
N ASP A 120 -16.44 22.10 -3.68
CA ASP A 120 -16.49 21.83 -5.12
C ASP A 120 -15.74 22.94 -5.87
N TRP A 121 -14.43 22.73 -6.02
CA TRP A 121 -13.54 23.71 -6.64
C TRP A 121 -13.73 23.80 -8.16
N VAL A 122 -13.93 25.02 -8.66
CA VAL A 122 -13.93 25.31 -10.10
C VAL A 122 -12.49 25.33 -10.62
N LEU A 123 -12.21 24.53 -11.65
CA LEU A 123 -10.90 24.55 -12.32
C LEU A 123 -10.82 25.69 -13.36
N PRO A 124 -9.61 26.19 -13.66
CA PRO A 124 -9.42 27.17 -14.72
C PRO A 124 -9.98 26.67 -16.05
N HIS A 125 -10.82 27.48 -16.68
CA HIS A 125 -11.40 27.23 -17.99
C HIS A 125 -11.40 28.54 -18.80
N LYS A 126 -11.57 28.43 -20.12
CA LYS A 126 -11.37 29.56 -21.04
C LYS A 126 -12.49 30.61 -20.98
N ASP A 127 -13.63 30.28 -20.39
CA ASP A 127 -14.82 31.14 -20.34
C ASP A 127 -14.86 32.07 -19.11
N VAL A 128 -13.79 32.06 -18.32
CA VAL A 128 -13.61 32.99 -17.20
C VAL A 128 -13.41 34.41 -17.74
N PRO A 129 -14.02 35.45 -17.16
CA PRO A 129 -13.81 36.82 -17.62
C PRO A 129 -12.38 37.34 -17.36
N GLU A 130 -11.80 38.08 -18.31
CA GLU A 130 -10.60 38.90 -18.05
C GLU A 130 -10.95 39.95 -16.98
N PRO A 131 -10.17 40.13 -15.89
CA PRO A 131 -8.75 39.77 -15.70
C PRO A 131 -8.47 38.49 -14.88
N TYR A 132 -9.45 37.59 -14.70
CA TYR A 132 -9.34 36.43 -13.81
C TYR A 132 -8.92 35.13 -14.51
N CYS A 133 -8.64 35.18 -15.82
CA CYS A 133 -8.24 34.03 -16.61
C CYS A 133 -6.87 33.49 -16.17
N VAL A 134 -6.77 32.17 -16.05
CA VAL A 134 -5.50 31.46 -15.86
C VAL A 134 -5.26 30.63 -17.11
N LEU A 135 -4.30 31.07 -17.93
CA LEU A 135 -4.04 30.49 -19.26
C LEU A 135 -2.75 29.67 -19.32
N LEU A 136 -1.92 29.74 -18.27
CA LEU A 136 -0.62 29.08 -18.20
C LEU A 136 -0.70 27.80 -17.34
N ASP A 137 -0.18 26.68 -17.85
CA ASP A 137 -0.22 25.38 -17.17
C ASP A 137 0.42 25.40 -15.77
N HIS A 138 1.50 26.16 -15.59
CA HIS A 138 2.15 26.28 -14.28
C HIS A 138 1.29 27.06 -13.28
N GLU A 139 0.45 27.98 -13.76
CA GLU A 139 -0.50 28.73 -12.93
C GLU A 139 -1.72 27.87 -12.58
N CYS A 140 -2.20 27.02 -13.49
CA CYS A 140 -3.23 26.01 -13.20
C CYS A 140 -2.78 25.05 -12.08
N LYS A 141 -1.53 24.60 -12.11
CA LYS A 141 -0.95 23.80 -11.02
C LYS A 141 -0.91 24.56 -9.70
N GLN A 142 -0.67 25.88 -9.73
CA GLN A 142 -0.73 26.71 -8.54
C GLN A 142 -2.16 26.89 -8.01
N VAL A 143 -3.18 26.98 -8.88
CA VAL A 143 -4.60 26.99 -8.47
C VAL A 143 -4.96 25.71 -7.70
N THR A 144 -4.61 24.54 -8.23
CA THR A 144 -4.82 23.28 -7.52
C THR A 144 -4.07 23.22 -6.18
N ALA A 145 -2.86 23.79 -6.13
CA ALA A 145 -2.10 23.89 -4.88
C ALA A 145 -2.77 24.84 -3.87
N ILE A 146 -3.34 25.96 -4.31
CA ILE A 146 -4.09 26.90 -3.46
C ILE A 146 -5.35 26.22 -2.89
N HIS A 147 -6.12 25.51 -3.72
CA HIS A 147 -7.29 24.75 -3.25
C HIS A 147 -6.93 23.77 -2.12
N LYS A 148 -5.83 23.01 -2.29
CA LYS A 148 -5.32 22.11 -1.25
C LYS A 148 -4.90 22.84 0.03
N LEU A 149 -4.26 24.00 -0.09
CA LEU A 149 -3.87 24.82 1.06
C LEU A 149 -5.08 25.34 1.84
N LEU A 150 -6.12 25.80 1.14
CA LEU A 150 -7.34 26.31 1.78
C LEU A 150 -8.15 25.21 2.49
N MET A 151 -8.03 23.96 2.04
CA MET A 151 -8.65 22.79 2.70
C MET A 151 -7.81 22.21 3.84
N THR A 152 -6.62 22.75 4.14
CA THR A 152 -5.77 22.23 5.23
C THR A 152 -6.32 22.66 6.59
N PRO A 153 -6.40 21.78 7.61
CA PRO A 153 -6.92 22.16 8.91
C PRO A 153 -6.08 23.24 9.60
N LEU A 154 -6.77 24.19 10.24
CA LEU A 154 -6.16 25.31 10.99
C LEU A 154 -5.96 25.00 12.48
N LYS A 155 -6.54 23.91 12.99
CA LYS A 155 -6.41 23.44 14.39
C LYS A 155 -6.24 21.92 14.43
N GLY A 156 -5.41 21.39 15.34
CA GLY A 156 -5.14 19.95 15.54
C GLY A 156 -3.71 19.50 15.19
N GLU A 157 -3.39 18.22 15.39
CA GLU A 157 -2.10 17.63 14.98
C GLU A 157 -1.95 17.66 13.45
N GLY A 158 -0.85 18.24 12.94
CA GLY A 158 -0.62 18.41 11.51
C GLY A 158 -1.28 19.65 10.86
N SER A 159 -1.88 20.54 11.67
CA SER A 159 -2.48 21.80 11.20
C SER A 159 -1.44 22.87 10.83
N ILE A 160 -1.84 23.82 9.98
CA ILE A 160 -1.06 25.03 9.69
C ILE A 160 -1.64 26.23 10.44
N THR A 161 -0.79 27.11 10.95
CA THR A 161 -1.26 28.35 11.57
C THR A 161 -1.71 29.36 10.51
N GLU A 162 -2.58 30.30 10.88
CA GLU A 162 -3.02 31.38 9.97
C GLU A 162 -1.84 32.17 9.38
N ALA A 163 -0.79 32.38 10.18
CA ALA A 163 0.45 33.03 9.75
C ALA A 163 1.22 32.19 8.71
N GLN A 164 1.26 30.86 8.88
CA GLN A 164 1.87 29.95 7.90
C GLN A 164 1.06 29.87 6.61
N LEU A 165 -0.27 29.81 6.70
CA LEU A 165 -1.18 29.83 5.56
C LEU A 165 -0.98 31.13 4.75
N SER A 166 -0.98 32.28 5.42
CA SER A 166 -0.73 33.59 4.81
C SER A 166 0.62 33.63 4.09
N LYS A 167 1.70 33.17 4.74
CA LYS A 167 3.04 33.09 4.12
C LYS A 167 3.06 32.20 2.88
N GLN A 168 2.40 31.04 2.92
CA GLN A 168 2.35 30.11 1.79
C GLN A 168 1.51 30.64 0.63
N LEU A 169 0.39 31.31 0.89
CA LEU A 169 -0.43 31.96 -0.13
C LEU A 169 0.32 33.15 -0.75
N LEU A 170 1.04 33.94 0.04
CA LEU A 170 1.89 35.03 -0.45
C LEU A 170 3.03 34.56 -1.37
N SER A 171 3.43 33.30 -1.30
CA SER A 171 4.44 32.73 -2.21
C SER A 171 3.90 32.39 -3.61
N LYS A 172 2.58 32.30 -3.80
CA LYS A 172 1.92 31.95 -5.08
C LYS A 172 1.79 33.15 -6.02
N ASN A 173 1.60 32.92 -7.32
CA ASN A 173 1.44 34.01 -8.29
C ASN A 173 0.13 34.78 -8.05
N ALA A 174 0.09 36.05 -8.45
CA ALA A 174 -1.08 36.91 -8.26
C ALA A 174 -2.30 36.44 -9.09
N GLN A 175 -2.09 35.88 -10.28
CA GLN A 175 -3.18 35.44 -11.16
C GLN A 175 -3.96 34.22 -10.61
N PRO A 176 -3.30 33.13 -10.16
CA PRO A 176 -3.98 32.06 -9.42
C PRO A 176 -4.78 32.53 -8.21
N LEU A 177 -4.24 33.47 -7.42
CA LEU A 177 -4.95 34.01 -6.24
C LEU A 177 -6.19 34.84 -6.63
N LYS A 178 -6.12 35.61 -7.71
CA LYS A 178 -7.26 36.37 -8.26
C LYS A 178 -8.34 35.43 -8.79
N PHE A 179 -7.96 34.35 -9.47
CA PHE A 179 -8.90 33.33 -9.94
C PHE A 179 -9.63 32.66 -8.78
N VAL A 180 -8.90 32.20 -7.75
CA VAL A 180 -9.51 31.55 -6.57
C VAL A 180 -10.39 32.53 -5.79
N GLY A 181 -9.96 33.79 -5.66
CA GLY A 181 -10.80 34.82 -5.04
C GLY A 181 -12.08 35.08 -5.83
N TYR A 182 -12.01 35.07 -7.17
CA TYR A 182 -13.17 35.23 -8.06
C TYR A 182 -14.17 34.08 -7.89
N THR A 183 -13.69 32.84 -7.93
CA THR A 183 -14.56 31.65 -7.83
C THR A 183 -15.21 31.51 -6.46
N LEU A 184 -14.54 31.93 -5.39
CA LEU A 184 -15.08 31.94 -4.03
C LEU A 184 -15.96 33.17 -3.73
N GLY A 185 -16.02 34.16 -4.63
CA GLY A 185 -16.73 35.42 -4.41
C GLY A 185 -16.08 36.34 -3.35
N THR A 186 -14.83 36.10 -2.97
CA THR A 186 -14.11 36.79 -1.89
C THR A 186 -13.30 37.99 -2.35
N LEU A 187 -13.47 38.45 -3.60
CA LEU A 187 -12.72 39.59 -4.16
C LEU A 187 -13.10 40.96 -3.60
N LYS A 188 -14.26 41.05 -2.95
CA LYS A 188 -14.83 42.31 -2.47
C LYS A 188 -14.84 42.33 -0.95
N TYR A 189 -14.55 43.49 -0.38
CA TYR A 189 -14.69 43.75 1.05
C TYR A 189 -15.30 45.13 1.27
N THR A 190 -15.99 45.28 2.40
CA THR A 190 -16.76 46.50 2.73
C THR A 190 -15.94 47.38 3.66
N ILE A 191 -15.71 48.63 3.25
CA ILE A 191 -15.10 49.66 4.11
C ILE A 191 -16.18 50.64 4.53
N HIS A 192 -16.29 50.93 5.82
CA HIS A 192 -17.17 51.96 6.35
C HIS A 192 -16.41 53.28 6.46
N VAL A 193 -16.80 54.26 5.65
CA VAL A 193 -16.24 55.62 5.70
C VAL A 193 -17.40 56.59 5.90
N HIS A 194 -17.43 57.29 7.04
CA HIS A 194 -18.49 58.24 7.42
C HIS A 194 -19.91 57.66 7.22
N GLU A 195 -20.23 56.58 7.96
CA GLU A 195 -21.56 55.91 7.98
C GLU A 195 -22.05 55.31 6.64
N LYS A 196 -21.28 55.42 5.56
CA LYS A 196 -21.58 54.79 4.27
C LYS A 196 -20.66 53.60 4.02
N ALA A 197 -21.28 52.44 3.75
CA ALA A 197 -20.58 51.23 3.32
C ALA A 197 -20.18 51.37 1.84
N LYS A 198 -18.90 51.20 1.52
CA LYS A 198 -18.39 51.18 0.15
C LYS A 198 -17.73 49.83 -0.14
N GLU A 199 -18.20 49.14 -1.18
CA GLU A 199 -17.55 47.92 -1.68
C GLU A 199 -16.26 48.27 -2.42
N VAL A 200 -15.16 47.65 -2.02
CA VAL A 200 -13.85 47.82 -2.65
C VAL A 200 -13.32 46.47 -3.12
N VAL A 201 -12.80 46.43 -4.35
CA VAL A 201 -12.16 45.25 -4.93
C VAL A 201 -10.70 45.18 -4.48
N ALA A 202 -10.27 44.02 -3.98
CA ALA A 202 -8.89 43.79 -3.58
C ALA A 202 -7.93 43.89 -4.79
N LYS A 203 -6.99 44.84 -4.73
CA LYS A 203 -6.01 45.09 -5.81
C LYS A 203 -4.62 44.56 -5.46
N ALA A 204 -4.25 44.60 -4.19
CA ALA A 204 -2.95 44.12 -3.72
C ALA A 204 -2.98 42.63 -3.36
N LYS A 205 -1.87 41.94 -3.60
CA LYS A 205 -1.70 40.51 -3.28
C LYS A 205 -1.91 40.20 -1.79
N SER A 206 -1.44 41.07 -0.90
CA SER A 206 -1.63 40.95 0.55
C SER A 206 -3.10 41.03 0.97
N GLN A 207 -3.89 41.87 0.30
CA GLN A 207 -5.33 42.00 0.56
C GLN A 207 -6.10 40.75 0.10
N LEU A 208 -5.75 40.18 -1.05
CA LEU A 208 -6.34 38.92 -1.54
C LEU A 208 -6.04 37.76 -0.58
N VAL A 209 -4.82 37.67 -0.07
CA VAL A 209 -4.45 36.63 0.90
C VAL A 209 -5.21 36.79 2.21
N ALA A 210 -5.37 38.02 2.71
CA ALA A 210 -6.14 38.28 3.93
C ALA A 210 -7.61 37.81 3.78
N LEU A 211 -8.25 38.12 2.65
CA LEU A 211 -9.64 37.71 2.37
C LEU A 211 -9.79 36.20 2.22
N LEU A 212 -8.79 35.51 1.65
CA LEU A 212 -8.81 34.06 1.57
C LEU A 212 -8.62 33.39 2.94
N VAL A 213 -7.74 33.92 3.79
CA VAL A 213 -7.57 33.43 5.16
C VAL A 213 -8.85 33.67 5.97
N GLU A 214 -9.44 34.87 5.88
CA GLU A 214 -10.71 35.21 6.52
C GLU A 214 -11.83 34.25 6.08
N TRP A 215 -11.95 33.99 4.77
CA TRP A 215 -12.92 33.03 4.24
C TRP A 215 -12.76 31.64 4.85
N VAL A 216 -11.53 31.10 4.94
CA VAL A 216 -11.27 29.79 5.57
C VAL A 216 -11.65 29.81 7.05
N THR A 217 -11.32 30.89 7.79
CA THR A 217 -11.66 30.99 9.21
C THR A 217 -13.17 31.06 9.46
N ILE A 218 -13.91 31.81 8.65
CA ILE A 218 -15.37 31.91 8.72
C ILE A 218 -16.00 30.58 8.32
N PHE A 219 -15.56 29.97 7.22
CA PHE A 219 -16.09 28.69 6.76
C PHE A 219 -15.86 27.59 7.79
N PHE A 220 -14.68 27.55 8.42
CA PHE A 220 -14.37 26.63 9.51
C PHE A 220 -15.25 26.85 10.75
N PHE A 221 -15.51 28.11 11.12
CA PHE A 221 -16.37 28.47 12.25
C PHE A 221 -17.84 28.14 12.00
N VAL A 222 -18.36 28.46 10.81
CA VAL A 222 -19.75 28.15 10.40
C VAL A 222 -19.96 26.65 10.27
N ALA A 223 -19.01 25.93 9.67
CA ALA A 223 -19.05 24.46 9.60
C ALA A 223 -19.03 23.82 11.00
N SER A 224 -18.28 24.39 11.95
CA SER A 224 -18.27 23.94 13.35
C SER A 224 -19.60 24.18 14.07
N PHE A 225 -20.37 25.20 13.67
CA PHE A 225 -21.69 25.51 14.25
C PHE A 225 -22.82 24.64 13.67
N ILE A 226 -22.73 24.24 12.40
CA ILE A 226 -23.71 23.36 11.72
C ILE A 226 -23.57 21.89 12.16
N GLN A 227 -22.46 21.52 12.83
CA GLN A 227 -22.26 20.19 13.43
C GLN A 227 -23.33 19.81 14.49
N ALA A 228 -24.20 20.74 14.89
CA ALA A 228 -25.30 20.50 15.84
C ALA A 228 -26.58 19.91 15.23
N ASP A 229 -26.70 19.77 13.90
CA ASP A 229 -27.89 19.15 13.26
C ASP A 229 -27.46 18.02 12.30
N HIS A 230 -26.86 17.00 12.90
CA HIS A 230 -26.38 15.79 12.24
C HIS A 230 -27.52 14.81 12.00
N ASP A 231 -28.38 15.01 10.99
CA ASP A 231 -29.21 13.88 10.51
C ASP A 231 -29.67 13.88 9.04
N LEU A 232 -29.55 14.96 8.25
CA LEU A 232 -29.98 14.92 6.83
C LEU A 232 -28.88 14.61 5.80
N PHE A 233 -27.59 14.80 6.14
CA PHE A 233 -26.47 14.54 5.22
C PHE A 233 -25.88 13.12 5.34
N SER A 234 -26.30 12.37 6.37
CA SER A 234 -25.82 11.03 6.72
C SER A 234 -26.19 9.96 5.68
N GLN A 235 -27.23 10.17 4.88
CA GLN A 235 -27.75 9.13 3.98
C GLN A 235 -27.09 9.08 2.59
N ARG A 236 -26.50 10.17 2.08
CA ARG A 236 -25.76 10.11 0.80
C ARG A 236 -24.30 9.67 0.94
N LYS A 237 -23.69 9.83 2.13
CA LYS A 237 -22.30 9.41 2.40
C LYS A 237 -22.11 7.91 2.62
N LYS A 238 -23.18 7.13 2.83
CA LYS A 238 -23.07 5.67 3.02
C LYS A 238 -22.67 4.91 1.75
N LYS A 239 -22.84 5.51 0.56
CA LYS A 239 -22.47 4.86 -0.71
C LYS A 239 -21.02 5.09 -1.10
N ASP A 240 -20.47 6.29 -0.83
CA ASP A 240 -19.13 6.66 -1.30
C ASP A 240 -18.03 6.64 -0.21
N LEU A 241 -18.37 6.53 1.09
CA LEU A 241 -17.37 6.22 2.14
C LEU A 241 -17.14 4.72 2.37
N SER A 242 -17.83 3.84 1.63
CA SER A 242 -17.51 2.40 1.62
C SER A 242 -16.17 2.08 0.93
N ALA A 243 -15.49 3.09 0.36
CA ALA A 243 -14.22 2.94 -0.36
C ALA A 243 -12.98 3.47 0.38
N ASN A 244 -13.07 3.83 1.67
CA ASN A 244 -11.87 4.07 2.50
C ASN A 244 -11.37 2.75 3.10
N HIS A 245 -10.92 1.85 2.22
CA HIS A 245 -10.34 0.56 2.58
C HIS A 245 -8.81 0.60 2.56
N ASP A 246 -8.20 1.69 3.05
CA ASP A 246 -6.73 1.77 3.16
C ASP A 246 -6.29 1.56 4.62
N SER A 247 -6.56 0.35 5.08
CA SER A 247 -6.54 -0.11 6.48
C SER A 247 -5.18 -0.68 6.90
N THR A 248 -4.08 -0.13 6.41
CA THR A 248 -2.73 -0.53 6.79
C THR A 248 -2.41 -0.08 8.23
N ILE A 249 -1.85 -0.96 9.06
CA ILE A 249 -1.59 -0.68 10.49
C ILE A 249 -0.30 0.13 10.71
N ILE A 250 0.68 0.00 9.81
CA ILE A 250 1.97 0.70 9.94
C ILE A 250 1.78 2.18 9.59
N ASN A 251 1.90 3.04 10.59
CA ASN A 251 1.95 4.50 10.45
C ASN A 251 3.39 5.02 10.55
N LEU A 252 3.58 6.34 10.44
CA LEU A 252 4.91 6.96 10.46
C LEU A 252 5.68 6.70 11.78
N VAL A 253 4.96 6.67 12.91
CA VAL A 253 5.55 6.37 14.23
C VAL A 253 6.07 4.93 14.28
N SER A 254 5.26 3.98 13.78
CA SER A 254 5.64 2.56 13.71
C SER A 254 6.83 2.33 12.78
N LEU A 255 6.86 3.02 11.63
CA LEU A 255 7.97 2.96 10.69
C LEU A 255 9.26 3.52 11.32
N CYS A 256 9.18 4.67 11.98
CA CYS A 256 10.32 5.25 12.71
C CYS A 256 10.86 4.27 13.75
N HIS A 257 9.98 3.62 14.51
CA HIS A 257 10.38 2.60 15.48
C HIS A 257 11.09 1.41 14.83
N ILE A 258 10.57 0.88 13.71
CA ILE A 258 11.24 -0.20 12.96
C ILE A 258 12.64 0.22 12.53
N GLN A 259 12.80 1.43 11.99
CA GLN A 259 14.10 1.95 11.57
C GLN A 259 15.05 2.16 12.76
N THR A 260 14.54 2.60 13.91
CA THR A 260 15.33 2.73 15.15
C THR A 260 15.83 1.37 15.62
N VAL A 261 14.97 0.35 15.65
CA VAL A 261 15.37 -1.01 16.01
C VAL A 261 16.47 -1.53 15.07
N ILE A 262 16.36 -1.28 13.77
CA ILE A 262 17.40 -1.67 12.80
C ILE A 262 18.74 -0.98 13.11
N LYS A 263 18.72 0.32 13.46
CA LYS A 263 19.92 1.11 13.75
C LYS A 263 20.59 0.72 15.06
N GLU A 264 19.81 0.42 16.09
CA GLU A 264 20.32 0.23 17.46
C GLU A 264 20.61 -1.25 17.80
N THR A 265 20.04 -2.20 17.05
CA THR A 265 20.28 -3.62 17.30
C THR A 265 21.71 -4.00 16.91
N THR A 266 22.50 -4.40 17.90
CA THR A 266 23.85 -4.94 17.68
C THR A 266 23.76 -6.40 17.24
N THR A 267 24.35 -6.74 16.09
CA THR A 267 24.39 -8.10 15.56
C THR A 267 25.82 -8.66 15.53
N PRO A 268 26.01 -10.00 15.59
CA PRO A 268 27.29 -10.62 15.34
C PRO A 268 27.84 -10.30 13.95
N SER A 269 29.17 -10.30 13.79
CA SER A 269 29.87 -9.93 12.56
C SER A 269 29.55 -10.78 11.33
N TRP A 270 28.99 -11.98 11.51
CA TRP A 270 28.60 -12.87 10.42
C TRP A 270 27.17 -12.62 9.89
N ILE A 271 26.41 -11.73 10.53
CA ILE A 271 25.10 -11.30 10.03
C ILE A 271 25.31 -10.11 9.09
N ASN A 272 24.84 -10.24 7.85
CA ASN A 272 24.88 -9.14 6.88
C ASN A 272 24.00 -7.97 7.34
N SER A 273 24.37 -6.75 6.96
CA SER A 273 23.58 -5.57 7.28
C SER A 273 22.30 -5.49 6.44
N VAL A 274 21.29 -4.82 6.99
CA VAL A 274 20.09 -4.39 6.26
C VAL A 274 20.03 -2.86 6.25
N PRO A 275 19.36 -2.22 5.27
CA PRO A 275 19.25 -0.76 5.22
C PRO A 275 18.57 -0.18 6.47
N ALA A 276 19.27 0.72 7.15
CA ALA A 276 18.80 1.42 8.35
C ALA A 276 17.54 2.29 8.10
N ASN A 277 17.32 2.67 6.85
CA ASN A 277 16.18 3.46 6.39
C ASN A 277 15.15 2.62 5.63
N TYR A 278 15.03 1.32 5.98
CA TYR A 278 14.04 0.43 5.40
C TYR A 278 12.63 1.05 5.37
N GLY A 279 11.91 0.84 4.27
CA GLY A 279 10.63 1.48 3.96
C GLY A 279 10.74 2.78 3.14
N GLU A 280 11.92 3.38 3.04
CA GLU A 280 12.15 4.54 2.17
C GLU A 280 12.55 4.13 0.75
N ALA A 281 12.16 4.94 -0.24
CA ALA A 281 12.53 4.70 -1.64
C ALA A 281 14.06 4.70 -1.87
N SER A 282 14.81 5.45 -1.06
CA SER A 282 16.28 5.53 -1.07
C SER A 282 16.95 4.24 -0.60
N ALA A 283 16.27 3.39 0.18
CA ALA A 283 16.80 2.10 0.63
C ALA A 283 16.93 1.07 -0.51
N GLY A 284 16.26 1.31 -1.64
CA GLY A 284 16.30 0.42 -2.80
C GLY A 284 15.56 -0.91 -2.59
N SER A 285 15.93 -1.90 -3.40
CA SER A 285 15.35 -3.25 -3.29
C SER A 285 16.24 -4.17 -2.47
N LEU A 286 15.63 -4.85 -1.51
CA LEU A 286 16.33 -5.82 -0.67
C LEU A 286 16.59 -7.12 -1.43
N LYS A 287 17.76 -7.70 -1.19
CA LYS A 287 18.17 -9.03 -1.61
C LYS A 287 17.53 -10.08 -0.70
N ALA A 288 17.55 -11.33 -1.13
CA ALA A 288 16.91 -12.41 -0.40
C ALA A 288 17.48 -12.60 1.02
N ASP A 289 18.81 -12.51 1.18
CA ASP A 289 19.46 -12.64 2.48
C ASP A 289 19.06 -11.49 3.44
N GLU A 290 18.93 -10.27 2.92
CA GLU A 290 18.45 -9.11 3.68
C GLU A 290 17.00 -9.32 4.13
N TRP A 291 16.13 -9.88 3.27
CA TRP A 291 14.77 -10.27 3.66
C TRP A 291 14.74 -11.33 4.76
N ARG A 292 15.62 -12.33 4.69
CA ARG A 292 15.75 -13.35 5.75
C ARG A 292 16.12 -12.70 7.07
N ILE A 293 17.15 -11.86 7.08
CA ILE A 293 17.63 -11.18 8.30
C ILE A 293 16.55 -10.24 8.84
N LEU A 294 15.92 -9.45 7.97
CA LEU A 294 14.85 -8.53 8.35
C LEU A 294 13.68 -9.26 9.01
N SER A 295 13.21 -10.37 8.45
CA SER A 295 12.07 -11.15 8.97
C SER A 295 12.39 -12.03 10.18
N THR A 296 13.66 -12.41 10.39
CA THR A 296 14.03 -13.33 11.50
C THR A 296 14.73 -12.64 12.66
N VAL A 297 15.23 -11.41 12.48
CA VAL A 297 15.93 -10.65 13.52
C VAL A 297 15.19 -9.35 13.82
N TYR A 298 15.17 -8.41 12.88
CA TYR A 298 14.78 -7.03 13.17
C TYR A 298 13.26 -6.84 13.33
N LEU A 299 12.45 -7.35 12.40
CA LEU A 299 11.00 -7.17 12.46
C LEU A 299 10.35 -7.90 13.64
N PRO A 300 10.75 -9.13 14.03
CA PRO A 300 10.28 -9.72 15.29
C PRO A 300 10.49 -8.81 16.50
N ILE A 301 11.69 -8.23 16.66
CA ILE A 301 11.99 -7.32 17.77
C ILE A 301 11.11 -6.06 17.69
N ALA A 302 11.05 -5.43 16.51
CA ALA A 302 10.30 -4.20 16.32
C ALA A 302 8.79 -4.37 16.51
N LEU A 303 8.20 -5.43 15.96
CA LEU A 303 6.76 -5.65 16.02
C LEU A 303 6.30 -6.13 17.40
N VAL A 304 7.09 -6.96 18.09
CA VAL A 304 6.80 -7.36 19.47
C VAL A 304 6.88 -6.16 20.42
N THR A 305 7.84 -5.25 20.24
CA THR A 305 7.94 -4.05 21.08
C THR A 305 6.88 -3.00 20.75
N LEU A 306 6.34 -2.97 19.53
CA LEU A 306 5.24 -2.09 19.13
C LEU A 306 3.86 -2.60 19.55
N TRP A 307 3.61 -3.89 19.36
CA TRP A 307 2.26 -4.48 19.41
C TRP A 307 2.13 -5.62 20.43
N GLY A 308 3.22 -6.01 21.07
CA GLY A 308 3.20 -6.94 22.19
C GLY A 308 2.77 -6.27 23.49
N ASP A 309 2.69 -7.07 24.55
CA ASP A 309 2.29 -6.62 25.88
C ASP A 309 3.40 -5.76 26.52
N ASN A 310 3.24 -4.44 26.42
CA ASN A 310 4.06 -3.48 27.15
C ASN A 310 3.39 -3.20 28.52
N ASN A 311 3.94 -3.80 29.58
CA ASN A 311 3.67 -3.45 30.99
C ASN A 311 2.34 -3.91 31.62
N ARG A 312 1.85 -5.13 31.38
CA ARG A 312 0.68 -5.71 32.11
C ARG A 312 -0.62 -4.92 31.92
N GLN A 313 -0.67 -4.00 30.96
CA GLN A 313 -1.92 -3.50 30.43
C GLN A 313 -2.20 -4.36 29.21
N ASP A 314 -2.90 -5.46 29.46
CA ASP A 314 -3.33 -6.39 28.42
C ASP A 314 -3.86 -5.58 27.23
N PRO A 315 -3.23 -5.64 26.05
CA PRO A 315 -3.85 -5.16 24.84
C PRO A 315 -5.03 -6.10 24.60
N GLY A 316 -6.19 -5.78 25.20
CA GLY A 316 -7.25 -6.74 25.53
C GLY A 316 -7.37 -7.83 24.50
N GLU A 317 -7.28 -9.10 24.93
CA GLU A 317 -6.90 -10.36 24.23
C GLU A 317 -7.16 -10.49 22.71
N ASN A 318 -8.02 -9.66 22.11
CA ASN A 318 -8.34 -9.57 20.69
C ASN A 318 -7.98 -8.20 20.05
N SER A 319 -6.96 -7.49 20.51
CA SER A 319 -6.54 -6.25 19.84
C SER A 319 -6.09 -6.54 18.39
N ARG A 320 -6.48 -5.68 17.45
CA ARG A 320 -6.12 -5.84 16.03
C ARG A 320 -4.60 -5.93 15.82
N SER A 321 -3.83 -5.15 16.57
CA SER A 321 -2.36 -5.14 16.52
C SER A 321 -1.76 -6.49 16.92
N LEU A 322 -2.31 -7.15 17.96
CA LEU A 322 -1.86 -8.47 18.40
C LEU A 322 -2.20 -9.55 17.36
N GLN A 323 -3.38 -9.48 16.73
CA GLN A 323 -3.75 -10.39 15.63
C GLN A 323 -2.78 -10.28 14.46
N VAL A 324 -2.43 -9.06 14.06
CA VAL A 324 -1.46 -8.80 12.99
C VAL A 324 -0.05 -9.24 13.38
N LEU A 325 0.34 -9.05 14.63
CA LEU A 325 1.61 -9.55 15.15
C LEU A 325 1.68 -11.07 15.04
N ASN A 326 0.70 -11.79 15.59
CA ASN A 326 0.65 -13.26 15.57
C ASN A 326 0.63 -13.81 14.15
N HIS A 327 -0.18 -13.22 13.27
CA HIS A 327 -0.22 -13.58 11.84
C HIS A 327 1.12 -13.37 11.13
N THR A 328 1.77 -12.25 11.40
CA THR A 328 3.12 -11.96 10.87
C THR A 328 4.16 -12.96 11.42
N MET A 329 4.08 -13.30 12.70
CA MET A 329 4.99 -14.27 13.32
C MET A 329 4.82 -15.66 12.73
N ALA A 330 3.62 -16.07 12.30
CA ALA A 330 3.43 -17.36 11.62
C ALA A 330 4.30 -17.46 10.35
N LEU A 331 4.32 -16.42 9.51
CA LEU A 331 5.18 -16.37 8.32
C LEU A 331 6.66 -16.35 8.70
N PHE A 332 7.06 -15.54 9.68
CA PHE A 332 8.47 -15.41 10.06
C PHE A 332 9.02 -16.69 10.70
N GLN A 333 8.20 -17.41 11.48
CA GLN A 333 8.55 -18.74 11.96
C GLN A 333 8.67 -19.74 10.81
N ALA A 334 7.80 -19.67 9.79
CA ALA A 334 7.92 -20.52 8.61
C ALA A 334 9.24 -20.27 7.86
N VAL A 335 9.67 -19.00 7.74
CA VAL A 335 10.99 -18.62 7.21
C VAL A 335 12.10 -19.26 8.04
N GLY A 336 12.00 -19.15 9.37
CA GLY A 336 12.96 -19.77 10.29
C GLY A 336 13.06 -21.29 10.17
N VAL A 337 11.98 -21.97 9.76
CA VAL A 337 11.99 -23.42 9.51
C VAL A 337 12.60 -23.76 8.14
N VAL A 338 12.16 -23.08 7.07
CA VAL A 338 12.58 -23.39 5.70
C VAL A 338 14.06 -23.04 5.44
N CYS A 339 14.60 -22.06 6.15
CA CYS A 339 16.00 -21.66 6.04
C CYS A 339 16.98 -22.50 6.87
N ARG A 340 16.52 -23.58 7.54
CA ARG A 340 17.43 -24.48 8.29
C ARG A 340 18.23 -25.38 7.35
N TYR A 341 19.48 -25.66 7.72
CA TYR A 341 20.37 -26.57 6.99
C TYR A 341 19.95 -28.05 7.02
N SER A 342 18.97 -28.42 7.85
CA SER A 342 18.45 -29.79 7.92
C SER A 342 16.93 -29.80 7.92
N MET A 343 16.36 -30.83 7.30
CA MET A 343 14.92 -31.04 7.19
C MET A 343 14.54 -32.40 7.76
N ASN A 344 13.37 -32.46 8.40
CA ASN A 344 12.76 -33.70 8.89
C ASN A 344 11.23 -33.56 8.81
N SER A 345 10.50 -34.67 9.02
CA SER A 345 9.05 -34.69 8.88
C SER A 345 8.34 -33.67 9.79
N GLN A 346 8.78 -33.55 11.05
CA GLN A 346 8.20 -32.60 11.99
C GLN A 346 8.36 -31.14 11.54
N ARG A 347 9.54 -30.78 10.99
CA ARG A 347 9.78 -29.45 10.43
C ARG A 347 8.95 -29.19 9.19
N ALA A 348 8.82 -30.19 8.31
CA ALA A 348 7.97 -30.08 7.13
C ALA A 348 6.49 -29.85 7.52
N GLU A 349 5.98 -30.60 8.50
CA GLU A 349 4.63 -30.41 9.05
C GLU A 349 4.45 -29.04 9.69
N THR A 350 5.43 -28.59 10.49
CA THR A 350 5.42 -27.27 11.13
C THR A 350 5.38 -26.16 10.09
N TYR A 351 6.21 -26.26 9.05
CA TYR A 351 6.21 -25.29 7.94
C TYR A 351 4.86 -25.24 7.24
N CYS A 352 4.28 -26.40 6.87
CA CYS A 352 2.96 -26.47 6.24
C CYS A 352 1.87 -25.84 7.11
N LYS A 353 1.89 -26.12 8.42
CA LYS A 353 0.94 -25.53 9.38
C LYS A 353 1.06 -24.00 9.41
N LEU A 354 2.28 -23.48 9.58
CA LEU A 354 2.52 -22.04 9.69
C LEU A 354 2.16 -21.28 8.41
N ILE A 355 2.51 -21.84 7.24
CA ILE A 355 2.12 -21.23 5.95
C ILE A 355 0.61 -21.28 5.79
N LYS A 356 -0.06 -22.37 6.16
CA LYS A 356 -1.53 -22.44 6.09
C LYS A 356 -2.19 -21.39 7.00
N GLU A 357 -1.73 -21.27 8.24
CA GLU A 357 -2.20 -20.26 9.19
C GLU A 357 -2.02 -18.83 8.63
N TRP A 358 -0.87 -18.55 8.03
CA TRP A 358 -0.64 -17.28 7.35
C TRP A 358 -1.57 -17.08 6.16
N VAL A 359 -1.71 -18.06 5.24
CA VAL A 359 -2.56 -17.89 4.06
C VAL A 359 -4.03 -17.72 4.44
N ASP A 360 -4.55 -18.55 5.34
CA ASP A 360 -5.95 -18.51 5.74
C ASP A 360 -6.28 -17.19 6.46
N GLY A 361 -5.35 -16.65 7.26
CA GLY A 361 -5.54 -15.37 7.96
C GLY A 361 -5.39 -14.11 7.11
N LEU A 362 -4.90 -14.20 5.86
CA LEU A 362 -4.63 -13.01 5.02
C LEU A 362 -5.88 -12.15 4.80
N LEU A 363 -7.00 -12.76 4.41
CA LEU A 363 -8.21 -12.01 4.08
C LEU A 363 -8.95 -11.52 5.33
N ASP A 364 -8.95 -12.32 6.39
CA ASP A 364 -9.67 -12.01 7.63
C ASP A 364 -8.98 -10.89 8.41
N ILE A 365 -7.65 -10.95 8.51
CA ILE A 365 -6.84 -10.01 9.31
C ILE A 365 -6.45 -8.78 8.47
N HIS A 366 -6.26 -8.96 7.16
CA HIS A 366 -5.88 -7.91 6.22
C HIS A 366 -6.86 -7.79 5.03
N PRO A 367 -8.09 -7.29 5.25
CA PRO A 367 -9.11 -7.22 4.20
C PRO A 367 -8.71 -6.45 2.93
N HIS A 368 -7.79 -5.48 3.06
CA HIS A 368 -7.26 -4.73 1.92
C HIS A 368 -6.49 -5.60 0.92
N THR A 369 -5.98 -6.76 1.34
CA THR A 369 -5.28 -7.70 0.45
C THR A 369 -6.18 -8.28 -0.64
N TRP A 370 -7.51 -8.17 -0.48
CA TRP A 370 -8.47 -8.51 -1.54
C TRP A 370 -8.20 -7.75 -2.84
N LEU A 371 -7.73 -6.50 -2.73
CA LEU A 371 -7.47 -5.62 -3.88
C LEU A 371 -6.14 -5.93 -4.58
N HIS A 372 -5.25 -6.73 -3.97
CA HIS A 372 -3.99 -7.13 -4.61
C HIS A 372 -4.19 -8.22 -5.68
N HIS A 373 -5.42 -8.66 -5.90
CA HIS A 373 -5.78 -9.78 -6.79
C HIS A 373 -6.18 -9.36 -8.22
N THR A 374 -6.06 -8.08 -8.56
CA THR A 374 -6.22 -7.54 -9.92
C THR A 374 -4.88 -7.14 -10.49
#